data_AF-A0A2E9URK3-F1
#
_entry.id   AF-A0A2E9URK3-F1
#
_cell.length_a   1.000
_cell.length_b   1.000
_cell.length_c   1.000
_cell.angle_alpha   90.00
_cell.angle_beta   90.00
_cell.angle_gamma   90.00
#
_symmetry.space_group_name_H-M   'P 1'
#
loop_
_entity.id
_entity.type
_entity.pdbx_description
1 polymer ?
#
loop_
_entity_poly.entity_id
_entity_poly.type
_entity_poly.pdbx_seq_one_letter_code
_entity_poly.pdbx_strand_id
1 'polypeptide(L)'
;MVELVQDHGSGPSVVRDMYDKHESGLHHLAYFVDDVDLATNELNKMGFPLGMSALAGGTRFHHVDARGTLGHFIELYEPREALLGFYERVRKAAHGWNGEEPIRIR
;
A
#
# COMPACT_ATOMS: atom_id res chain seq x y z
N MET A 1 -1.16 -5.74 8.92
CA MET A 1 -2.22 -4.71 8.85
C MET A 1 -3.01 -4.98 7.59
N VAL A 2 -4.30 -4.68 7.59
CA VAL A 2 -5.09 -4.60 6.35
C VAL A 2 -5.45 -3.13 6.16
N GLU A 3 -5.17 -2.61 4.97
CA GLU A 3 -5.59 -1.27 4.56
C GLU A 3 -6.84 -1.39 3.69
N LEU A 4 -7.88 -0.64 4.04
CA LEU A 4 -9.08 -0.50 3.21
C LEU A 4 -8.98 0.79 2.42
N VAL A 5 -8.96 0.67 1.09
CA VAL A 5 -8.78 1.80 0.18
C VAL A 5 -10.01 1.92 -0.71
N GLN A 6 -10.53 3.14 -0.86
CA GLN A 6 -11.54 3.47 -1.84
C GLN A 6 -11.11 4.70 -2.63
N ASP A 7 -10.99 4.55 -3.94
CA ASP A 7 -10.69 5.67 -4.82
C ASP A 7 -11.98 6.45 -5.16
N HIS A 8 -11.97 7.74 -4.80
CA HIS A 8 -13.03 8.70 -5.08
C HIS A 8 -12.74 9.59 -6.29
N GLY A 9 -11.57 9.46 -6.91
CA GLY A 9 -11.14 10.24 -8.06
C GLY A 9 -11.78 9.79 -9.37
N SER A 10 -11.60 10.62 -10.40
CA SER A 10 -12.03 10.36 -11.78
C SER A 10 -10.88 10.38 -12.80
N GLY A 11 -9.63 10.51 -12.32
CA GLY A 11 -8.43 10.50 -13.16
C GLY A 11 -7.78 9.11 -13.25
N PRO A 12 -6.59 9.01 -13.87
CA PRO A 12 -5.77 7.79 -13.84
C PRO A 12 -5.53 7.33 -12.41
N SER A 13 -5.65 6.02 -12.17
CA SER A 13 -5.61 5.46 -10.83
C SER A 13 -5.20 4.01 -10.85
N VAL A 14 -4.17 3.67 -10.08
CA VAL A 14 -3.72 2.29 -9.88
C VAL A 14 -4.81 1.40 -9.28
N VAL A 15 -5.73 1.98 -8.50
CA VAL A 15 -6.90 1.26 -7.96
C VAL A 15 -7.87 0.92 -9.09
N ARG A 16 -8.14 1.88 -9.98
CA ARG A 16 -9.03 1.69 -11.15
C ARG A 16 -8.40 0.84 -12.25
N ASP A 17 -7.08 0.72 -12.26
CA ASP A 17 -6.38 -0.22 -13.13
C ASP A 17 -6.62 -1.69 -12.73
N MET A 18 -7.15 -1.98 -11.53
CA MET A 18 -7.50 -3.33 -11.07
C MET A 18 -8.98 -3.54 -10.82
N TYR A 19 -9.70 -2.52 -10.32
CA TYR A 19 -11.08 -2.69 -9.84
C TYR A 19 -11.98 -1.53 -10.26
N ASP A 20 -13.09 -1.88 -10.92
CA ASP A 20 -14.16 -0.93 -11.24
C ASP A 20 -14.89 -0.42 -9.99
N LYS A 21 -15.78 0.56 -10.14
CA LYS A 21 -16.47 1.26 -9.01
C LYS A 21 -17.17 0.31 -8.02
N HIS A 22 -17.57 -0.86 -8.48
CA HIS A 22 -18.32 -1.85 -7.70
C HIS A 22 -17.58 -3.17 -7.51
N GLU A 23 -16.27 -3.19 -7.80
CA GLU A 23 -15.41 -4.33 -7.60
C GLU A 23 -14.47 -4.09 -6.42
N SER A 24 -13.97 -5.18 -5.84
CA SER A 24 -13.01 -5.12 -4.73
C SER A 24 -12.13 -6.36 -4.72
N GLY A 25 -10.95 -6.22 -4.12
CA GLY A 25 -10.01 -7.33 -3.95
C GLY A 25 -8.68 -6.85 -3.40
N LEU A 26 -7.67 -7.73 -3.48
CA LEU A 26 -6.31 -7.41 -3.08
C LEU A 26 -5.64 -6.48 -4.11
N HIS A 27 -5.50 -5.20 -3.76
CA HIS A 27 -4.83 -4.22 -4.62
C HIS A 27 -3.30 -4.35 -4.56
N HIS A 28 -2.73 -4.40 -3.36
CA HIS A 28 -1.28 -4.35 -3.18
C HIS A 28 -0.81 -5.08 -1.93
N LEU A 29 0.48 -5.43 -1.93
CA LEU A 29 1.24 -5.81 -0.74
C LEU A 29 2.35 -4.78 -0.52
N ALA A 30 2.52 -4.35 0.72
CA ALA A 30 3.42 -3.25 1.07
C ALA A 30 4.67 -3.72 1.81
N TYR A 31 5.81 -3.12 1.47
CA TYR A 31 7.12 -3.48 1.98
C TYR A 31 7.93 -2.25 2.38
N PHE A 32 8.64 -2.37 3.51
CA PHE A 32 9.68 -1.42 3.87
C PHE A 32 10.91 -1.63 3.00
N VAL A 33 11.49 -0.53 2.52
CA VAL A 33 12.76 -0.50 1.80
C VAL A 33 13.64 0.62 2.36
N ASP A 34 14.96 0.45 2.23
CA ASP A 34 15.92 1.46 2.70
C ASP A 34 15.89 2.72 1.82
N ASP A 35 15.67 2.56 0.52
CA ASP A 35 15.56 3.64 -0.46
C ASP A 35 14.51 3.25 -1.51
N VAL A 36 13.44 4.04 -1.59
CA VAL A 36 12.30 3.75 -2.48
C VAL A 36 12.63 3.95 -3.95
N ASP A 37 13.52 4.89 -4.30
CA ASP A 37 13.88 5.13 -5.70
C ASP A 37 14.81 4.03 -6.21
N LEU A 38 15.78 3.63 -5.39
CA LEU A 38 16.67 2.52 -5.69
C LEU A 38 15.87 1.23 -5.88
N ALA A 39 15.01 0.87 -4.92
CA ALA A 39 14.19 -0.35 -5.01
C ALA A 39 13.26 -0.34 -6.22
N THR A 40 12.64 0.80 -6.52
CA THR A 40 11.80 0.96 -7.72
C THR A 40 12.59 0.77 -9.00
N ASN A 41 13.79 1.34 -9.09
CA ASN A 41 14.63 1.21 -10.27
C ASN A 41 15.10 -0.23 -10.50
N GLU A 42 15.44 -0.96 -9.43
CA GLU A 42 15.81 -2.37 -9.54
C GLU A 42 14.63 -3.24 -9.99
N LEU A 43 13.43 -3.03 -9.44
CA LEU A 43 12.22 -3.73 -9.91
C LEU A 43 11.88 -3.39 -11.36
N ASN A 44 12.05 -2.13 -11.78
CA ASN A 44 11.85 -1.72 -13.16
C ASN A 44 12.81 -2.43 -14.12
N LYS A 45 14.09 -2.60 -13.75
CA LYS A 45 15.06 -3.40 -14.53
C LYS A 45 14.66 -4.87 -14.62
N MET A 46 13.93 -5.39 -13.64
CA MET A 46 13.40 -6.75 -13.62
C MET A 46 12.08 -6.90 -14.39
N GLY A 47 11.56 -5.81 -15.00
CA GLY A 47 10.33 -5.83 -15.79
C GLY A 47 9.06 -5.50 -15.00
N PHE A 48 9.18 -4.95 -13.79
CA PHE A 48 8.07 -4.45 -12.98
C PHE A 48 8.04 -2.92 -13.02
N PRO A 49 7.26 -2.30 -13.93
CA PRO A 49 7.31 -0.86 -14.13
C PRO A 49 6.68 -0.08 -12.97
N LEU A 50 7.11 1.16 -12.78
CA LEU A 50 6.46 2.08 -11.84
C LEU A 50 5.04 2.40 -12.32
N GLY A 51 4.04 2.10 -11.50
CA GLY A 51 2.63 2.45 -11.76
C GLY A 51 2.26 3.83 -11.20
N MET A 52 2.68 4.14 -9.97
CA MET A 52 2.40 5.43 -9.33
C MET A 52 3.50 5.82 -8.36
N SER A 53 3.83 7.11 -8.34
CA SER A 53 4.61 7.76 -7.28
C SER A 53 3.73 8.76 -6.55
N ALA A 54 3.70 8.71 -5.22
CA ALA A 54 2.76 9.51 -4.44
C ALA A 54 3.30 9.86 -3.04
N LEU A 55 2.59 10.80 -2.40
CA LEU A 55 2.83 11.26 -1.04
C LEU A 55 1.51 11.18 -0.26
N ALA A 56 1.49 10.38 0.81
CA ALA A 56 0.38 10.31 1.76
C ALA A 56 0.80 10.95 3.08
N GLY A 57 0.26 12.15 3.35
CA GLY A 57 0.75 12.98 4.45
C GLY A 57 2.23 13.32 4.25
N GLY A 58 3.11 12.78 5.09
CA GLY A 58 4.56 12.94 4.98
C GLY A 58 5.30 11.71 4.44
N THR A 59 4.59 10.62 4.12
CA THR A 59 5.18 9.35 3.67
C THR A 59 5.15 9.31 2.14
N ARG A 60 6.34 9.26 1.54
CA ARG A 60 6.50 9.00 0.10
C ARG A 60 6.46 7.51 -0.16
N PHE A 61 5.75 7.09 -1.19
CA PHE A 61 5.62 5.68 -1.57
C PHE A 61 5.43 5.53 -3.08
N HIS A 62 5.83 4.36 -3.59
CA HIS A 62 5.61 3.96 -4.98
C HIS A 62 4.76 2.69 -5.04
N HIS A 63 3.81 2.63 -5.99
CA HIS A 63 3.21 1.38 -6.44
C HIS A 63 3.93 0.91 -7.70
N VAL A 64 4.50 -0.28 -7.64
CA VAL A 64 5.17 -0.97 -8.74
C VAL A 64 4.22 -2.03 -9.30
N ASP A 65 4.03 -2.04 -10.61
CA ASP A 65 3.12 -2.96 -11.28
C ASP A 65 3.74 -4.36 -11.36
N ALA A 66 3.22 -5.25 -10.52
CA ALA A 66 3.53 -6.68 -10.55
C ALA A 66 2.31 -7.53 -10.91
N ARG A 67 1.22 -6.93 -11.42
CA ARG A 67 -0.05 -7.63 -11.67
C ARG A 67 0.12 -8.80 -12.65
N GLY A 68 0.95 -8.63 -13.68
CA GLY A 68 1.20 -9.67 -14.67
C GLY A 68 1.87 -10.94 -14.12
N THR A 69 2.54 -10.86 -12.95
CA THR A 69 3.25 -12.01 -12.35
C THR A 69 2.66 -12.43 -11.01
N LEU A 70 2.29 -11.46 -10.16
CA LEU A 70 1.83 -11.67 -8.79
C LEU A 70 0.32 -11.42 -8.62
N GLY A 71 -0.34 -10.83 -9.61
CA GLY A 71 -1.77 -10.49 -9.54
C GLY A 71 -2.11 -9.25 -8.70
N HIS A 72 -1.11 -8.51 -8.21
CA HIS A 72 -1.30 -7.29 -7.41
C HIS A 72 -0.14 -6.29 -7.62
N PHE A 73 -0.31 -5.05 -7.20
CA PHE A 73 0.78 -4.08 -7.10
C PHE A 73 1.70 -4.36 -5.90
N ILE A 74 2.94 -3.91 -5.96
CA ILE A 74 3.85 -3.86 -4.80
C ILE A 74 3.92 -2.40 -4.35
N GLU A 75 3.66 -2.14 -3.08
CA GLU A 75 3.88 -0.82 -2.48
C GLU A 75 5.23 -0.77 -1.77
N LEU A 76 6.01 0.28 -2.05
CA LEU A 76 7.32 0.52 -1.45
C LEU A 76 7.35 1.85 -0.72
N TYR A 77 7.85 1.86 0.51
CA TYR A 77 8.15 3.09 1.25
C TYR A 77 9.25 2.89 2.29
N GLU A 78 9.85 4.00 2.72
CA GLU A 78 10.89 4.02 3.74
C GLU A 78 10.28 3.92 5.15
N PRO A 79 10.92 3.20 6.09
CA PRO A 79 10.45 3.02 7.46
C PRO A 79 10.68 4.27 8.33
N ARG A 80 10.03 5.39 7.97
CA ARG A 80 10.10 6.64 8.75
C ARG A 80 9.41 6.46 10.10
N GLU A 81 9.86 7.20 11.12
CA GLU A 81 9.37 7.07 12.50
C GLU A 81 7.84 7.14 12.62
N ALA A 82 7.20 8.06 11.90
CA ALA A 82 5.74 8.20 11.91
C ALA A 82 5.03 6.93 11.40
N LEU A 83 5.56 6.30 10.35
CA LEU A 83 5.00 5.10 9.75
C LEU A 83 5.25 3.88 10.64
N LEU A 84 6.48 3.72 11.16
CA LEU A 84 6.80 2.69 12.15
C LEU A 84 5.90 2.80 13.38
N GLY A 85 5.70 4.01 13.88
CA GLY A 85 4.79 4.28 14.99
C GLY A 85 3.33 3.92 14.67
N PHE A 86 2.88 4.15 13.44
CA PHE A 86 1.54 3.72 12.99
C PHE A 86 1.39 2.20 12.96
N TYR A 87 2.34 1.49 12.33
CA TYR A 87 2.36 0.02 12.32
C TYR A 87 2.37 -0.58 13.73
N GLU A 88 3.17 -0.02 14.63
CA GLU A 88 3.22 -0.46 16.01
C GLU A 88 1.89 -0.21 16.74
N ARG A 89 1.22 0.92 16.49
CA ARG A 89 -0.13 1.18 17.03
C ARG A 89 -1.13 0.13 16.57
N VAL A 90 -1.16 -0.19 15.27
CA VAL A 90 -2.05 -1.22 14.71
C VAL A 90 -1.74 -2.60 15.31
N ARG A 91 -0.45 -2.96 15.39
CA ARG A 91 0.00 -4.22 16.02
C ARG A 91 -0.47 -4.31 17.48
N LYS A 92 -0.27 -3.26 18.27
CA LYS A 92 -0.75 -3.19 19.66
C LYS A 92 -2.27 -3.35 19.76
N ALA A 93 -3.02 -2.72 18.85
CA ALA A 93 -4.48 -2.80 18.85
C ALA A 93 -5.01 -4.19 18.48
N ALA A 94 -4.25 -4.99 17.73
CA ALA A 94 -4.65 -6.35 17.34
C ALA A 94 -4.48 -7.39 18.46
N HIS A 95 -3.60 -7.15 19.44
CA HIS A 95 -3.40 -8.08 20.55
C HIS A 95 -4.67 -8.25 21.39
N GLY A 96 -5.12 -9.49 21.54
CA GLY A 96 -6.32 -9.84 22.32
C GLY A 96 -7.64 -9.39 21.70
N TRP A 97 -7.65 -8.88 20.47
CA TRP A 97 -8.89 -8.48 19.79
C TRP A 97 -9.66 -9.72 19.31
N ASN A 98 -10.93 -9.81 19.69
CA ASN A 98 -11.81 -10.96 19.42
C ASN A 98 -12.85 -10.69 18.31
N GLY A 99 -12.87 -9.49 17.73
CA GLY A 99 -13.80 -9.13 16.65
C GLY A 99 -15.12 -8.47 17.08
N GLU A 100 -15.47 -8.47 18.37
CA GLU A 100 -16.78 -7.98 18.84
C GLU A 100 -16.95 -6.47 18.70
N GLU A 101 -15.86 -5.71 18.87
CA GLU A 101 -15.81 -4.27 18.60
C GLU A 101 -14.95 -3.99 17.37
N PRO A 102 -15.52 -4.03 16.16
CA PRO A 102 -14.77 -3.87 14.92
C PRO A 102 -14.31 -2.44 14.66
N ILE A 103 -15.04 -1.46 15.17
CA ILE A 103 -14.71 -0.04 15.05
C ILE A 103 -14.36 0.48 16.44
N ARG A 104 -13.08 0.80 16.66
CA ARG A 104 -12.57 1.35 17.92
C ARG A 104 -12.03 2.75 17.67
N ILE A 105 -12.78 3.76 18.09
CA ILE A 105 -12.39 5.18 17.97
C ILE A 105 -11.44 5.49 19.13
N ARG A 106 -10.24 5.99 18.82
CA ARG A 106 -9.24 6.46 19.80
C ARG A 106 -8.91 7.91 19.56
#